data_AF-A0A3D5S0R7-F1
#
_entry.id   AF-A0A3D5S0R7-F1
#
_cell.length_a   1.000
_cell.length_b   1.000
_cell.length_c   1.000
_cell.angle_alpha   90.00
_cell.angle_beta   90.00
_cell.angle_gamma   90.00
#
_symmetry.space_group_name_H-M   'P 1'
#
loop_
_entity.id
_entity.type
_entity.pdbx_description
1 polymer ?
#
loop_
_entity_poly.entity_id
_entity_poly.type
_entity_poly.pdbx_seq_one_letter_code
_entity_poly.pdbx_strand_id
1 'polypeptide(L)'
;MKFNKLILLLTISWFYACTDDPTQEEANENPGAFSASVIDITKTQATITWTGAVDPDGDEVSYELQINDDIIDSDLTSTSYQLSNLTEDTNYSGKIIANDGKGGTAEASFSFVTNGNQNPTSFTAEASEITSNSALLKWTEATDSDGDAITYTVYLANQEIASNLSELSFLLENLESETSYAGTIEANDGNGGMSSSNYTFTTLAAENQDPGSFTVTVNAISENGATLSWSTSEDPDGDNVTYVIRMAGDLIAENISETTYTLDALTASTTYNGRVIAEDGNGGSTEATFSFETTASTGTEYTLDPTWFNSNNFTVEAKLIDCTLENGSSTKCYELIFIANGVNDDGPFCPETINDVGGMGIYDGQTNPGFQVMKRELFEAMENDGYDIIDDQGNIRISDFSQQDNQNFDYCLEPAIDDNLILKFTIPAIPEDLSTPNQIESVELIGVSLDGIPMNGDPPSVTTGQMGNGNIPSLDPCGGHHDPSGYYHWHFIPQSVNEVLNAYQITEISCTNISQDAGALSGYAKDGYPIYAYADSDGSEPSDLDACNGHFASTDEYPNGVYHYHASKTEAPNMPPCIKGAAVADPFKIQ
;
A
#
# COMPACT_ATOMS: atom_id res chain seq x y z
N MET A 1 -135.81 -120.60 11.12
CA MET A 1 -136.75 -120.70 9.98
C MET A 1 -136.60 -119.43 9.15
N LYS A 2 -136.42 -119.58 7.83
CA LYS A 2 -136.73 -118.65 6.70
C LYS A 2 -137.17 -117.20 7.06
N PHE A 3 -136.87 -116.13 6.34
CA PHE A 3 -136.11 -115.76 5.13
C PHE A 3 -136.55 -114.28 4.85
N ASN A 4 -135.93 -113.62 3.87
CA ASN A 4 -136.48 -112.53 3.03
C ASN A 4 -136.46 -111.12 3.64
N LYS A 5 -135.66 -110.17 3.11
CA LYS A 5 -135.71 -109.44 1.81
C LYS A 5 -136.13 -107.99 2.14
N LEU A 6 -135.71 -106.87 1.54
CA LEU A 6 -135.00 -106.53 0.30
C LEU A 6 -135.12 -104.99 0.15
N ILE A 7 -134.07 -104.27 -0.36
CA ILE A 7 -134.09 -102.98 -1.14
C ILE A 7 -134.63 -101.71 -0.42
N LEU A 8 -134.22 -100.45 -0.65
CA LEU A 8 -133.18 -99.68 -1.37
C LEU A 8 -133.46 -98.15 -1.11
N LEU A 9 -132.45 -97.28 -1.29
CA LEU A 9 -132.46 -95.81 -1.59
C LEU A 9 -132.45 -94.73 -0.47
N LEU A 10 -131.30 -94.03 -0.46
CA LEU A 10 -130.94 -92.61 -0.17
C LEU A 10 -131.88 -91.64 0.58
N THR A 11 -131.32 -90.90 1.56
CA THR A 11 -131.01 -89.44 1.50
C THR A 11 -130.31 -88.94 2.78
N ILE A 12 -129.65 -87.78 2.64
CA ILE A 12 -128.66 -87.10 3.50
C ILE A 12 -129.28 -86.35 4.69
N SER A 13 -128.57 -86.26 5.82
CA SER A 13 -128.45 -85.04 6.65
C SER A 13 -127.26 -85.14 7.63
N TRP A 14 -126.45 -84.08 7.66
CA TRP A 14 -125.33 -83.85 8.59
C TRP A 14 -125.84 -83.00 9.78
N PHE A 15 -125.43 -83.33 11.00
CA PHE A 15 -125.56 -82.47 12.18
C PHE A 15 -124.21 -82.43 12.93
N TYR A 16 -123.82 -81.22 13.30
CA TYR A 16 -122.66 -80.84 14.10
C TYR A 16 -122.99 -80.90 15.61
N ALA A 17 -122.03 -81.31 16.46
CA ALA A 17 -121.96 -80.97 17.89
C ALA A 17 -120.52 -81.15 18.44
N CYS A 18 -120.06 -80.15 19.20
CA CYS A 18 -118.72 -79.93 19.77
C CYS A 18 -118.27 -80.87 20.92
N THR A 19 -116.95 -81.03 21.05
CA THR A 19 -116.18 -81.07 22.32
C THR A 19 -114.79 -80.42 22.10
N ASP A 20 -114.37 -79.55 23.01
CA ASP A 20 -113.16 -78.69 22.97
C ASP A 20 -111.81 -79.46 23.07
N ASP A 21 -110.79 -78.97 22.36
CA ASP A 21 -109.36 -79.39 22.36
C ASP A 21 -108.49 -78.16 22.70
N PRO A 22 -107.49 -78.21 23.61
CA PRO A 22 -106.70 -77.04 23.95
C PRO A 22 -105.66 -76.74 22.86
N THR A 23 -105.54 -75.47 22.48
CA THR A 23 -104.55 -74.94 21.53
C THR A 23 -103.12 -75.11 22.04
N GLN A 24 -102.24 -75.74 21.25
CA GLN A 24 -100.78 -75.62 21.38
C GLN A 24 -100.36 -74.20 20.95
N GLU A 25 -99.64 -73.47 21.81
CA GLU A 25 -98.83 -72.31 21.39
C GLU A 25 -97.52 -72.82 20.78
N GLU A 26 -97.13 -72.30 19.61
CA GLU A 26 -95.80 -72.59 19.04
C GLU A 26 -94.70 -71.89 19.88
N ALA A 27 -93.52 -72.51 19.97
CA ALA A 27 -92.42 -72.00 20.78
C ALA A 27 -91.65 -70.92 20.02
N ASN A 28 -91.39 -69.78 20.67
CA ASN A 28 -90.66 -68.63 20.12
C ASN A 28 -89.28 -69.02 19.55
N GLU A 29 -89.02 -68.64 18.31
CA GLU A 29 -87.73 -68.76 17.64
C GLU A 29 -86.87 -67.51 17.87
N ASN A 30 -85.56 -67.63 17.76
CA ASN A 30 -84.66 -66.48 17.91
C ASN A 30 -84.59 -65.68 16.59
N PRO A 31 -84.23 -64.38 16.64
CA PRO A 31 -83.88 -63.60 15.46
C PRO A 31 -82.82 -64.30 14.59
N GLY A 32 -82.95 -64.16 13.27
CA GLY A 32 -82.01 -64.71 12.30
C GLY A 32 -80.61 -64.10 12.39
N ALA A 33 -79.62 -64.84 11.90
CA ALA A 33 -78.24 -64.38 11.85
C ALA A 33 -78.09 -63.11 10.99
N PHE A 34 -77.27 -62.19 11.45
CA PHE A 34 -76.94 -60.94 10.77
C PHE A 34 -75.44 -60.64 10.91
N SER A 35 -74.98 -59.58 10.26
CA SER A 35 -73.57 -59.19 10.20
C SER A 35 -73.39 -57.73 10.57
N ALA A 36 -72.30 -57.43 11.28
CA ALA A 36 -71.87 -56.07 11.60
C ALA A 36 -70.58 -55.71 10.84
N SER A 37 -70.45 -54.44 10.46
CA SER A 37 -69.28 -53.86 9.81
C SER A 37 -69.02 -52.45 10.33
N VAL A 38 -67.74 -52.05 10.32
CA VAL A 38 -67.32 -50.70 10.73
C VAL A 38 -66.86 -49.92 9.51
N ILE A 39 -67.34 -48.69 9.38
CA ILE A 39 -66.98 -47.75 8.31
C ILE A 39 -66.66 -46.38 8.92
N ASP A 40 -66.12 -45.46 8.11
CA ASP A 40 -65.84 -44.07 8.49
C ASP A 40 -65.02 -43.93 9.77
N ILE A 41 -63.96 -44.73 9.88
CA ILE A 41 -63.05 -44.71 11.04
C ILE A 41 -62.14 -43.48 10.95
N THR A 42 -62.14 -42.68 12.02
CA THR A 42 -61.28 -41.51 12.23
C THR A 42 -60.48 -41.69 13.53
N LYS A 43 -59.74 -40.66 13.96
CA LYS A 43 -59.05 -40.66 15.27
C LYS A 43 -60.03 -40.82 16.45
N THR A 44 -61.24 -40.25 16.34
CA THR A 44 -62.17 -40.11 17.49
C THR A 44 -63.59 -40.62 17.23
N GLN A 45 -63.86 -41.12 16.03
CA GLN A 45 -65.18 -41.59 15.61
C GLN A 45 -65.08 -42.83 14.74
N ALA A 46 -66.13 -43.66 14.77
CA ALA A 46 -66.31 -44.76 13.83
C ALA A 46 -67.82 -45.04 13.70
N THR A 47 -68.27 -45.46 12.52
CA THR A 47 -69.68 -45.80 12.30
C THR A 47 -69.84 -47.32 12.25
N ILE A 48 -70.58 -47.86 13.21
CA ILE A 48 -71.00 -49.26 13.20
C ILE A 48 -72.25 -49.38 12.34
N THR A 49 -72.27 -50.37 11.46
CA THR A 49 -73.41 -50.69 10.58
C THR A 49 -73.68 -52.18 10.69
N TRP A 50 -74.94 -52.58 10.60
CA TRP A 50 -75.29 -54.00 10.56
C TRP A 50 -76.42 -54.28 9.59
N THR A 51 -76.57 -55.56 9.22
CA THR A 51 -77.75 -56.03 8.49
C THR A 51 -78.89 -56.26 9.47
N GLY A 52 -80.13 -55.96 9.08
CA GLY A 52 -81.29 -56.19 9.93
C GLY A 52 -81.52 -57.69 10.13
N ALA A 53 -81.57 -58.14 11.38
CA ALA A 53 -82.00 -59.49 11.73
C ALA A 53 -83.50 -59.67 11.45
N VAL A 54 -83.87 -60.80 10.86
CA VAL A 54 -85.26 -61.17 10.56
C VAL A 54 -85.70 -62.23 11.55
N ASP A 55 -86.78 -61.94 12.27
CA ASP A 55 -87.39 -62.91 13.18
C ASP A 55 -88.33 -63.87 12.41
N PRO A 56 -88.18 -65.20 12.56
CA PRO A 56 -89.04 -66.18 11.88
C PRO A 56 -90.53 -66.10 12.27
N ASP A 57 -90.83 -65.70 13.50
CA ASP A 57 -92.20 -65.54 14.03
C ASP A 57 -92.80 -64.18 13.64
N GLY A 58 -91.99 -63.30 13.07
CA GLY A 58 -92.38 -61.97 12.61
C GLY A 58 -92.43 -60.92 13.72
N ASP A 59 -91.80 -61.19 14.87
CA ASP A 59 -91.67 -60.24 15.97
C ASP A 59 -90.78 -59.04 15.58
N GLU A 60 -91.05 -57.88 16.22
CA GLU A 60 -90.23 -56.68 16.01
C GLU A 60 -88.87 -56.84 16.67
N VAL A 61 -87.80 -56.69 15.87
CA VAL A 61 -86.43 -56.81 16.36
C VAL A 61 -85.85 -55.44 16.73
N SER A 62 -85.35 -55.33 17.95
CA SER A 62 -84.54 -54.20 18.44
C SER A 62 -83.09 -54.61 18.64
N TYR A 63 -82.17 -53.65 18.66
CA TYR A 63 -80.74 -53.91 18.81
C TYR A 63 -80.14 -53.25 20.06
N GLU A 64 -79.20 -53.95 20.69
CA GLU A 64 -78.33 -53.45 21.75
C GLU A 64 -76.88 -53.47 21.26
N LEU A 65 -76.18 -52.34 21.40
CA LEU A 65 -74.77 -52.20 21.03
C LEU A 65 -73.91 -52.26 22.30
N GLN A 66 -73.00 -53.23 22.35
CA GLN A 66 -72.02 -53.37 23.42
C GLN A 66 -70.59 -53.18 22.90
N ILE A 67 -69.77 -52.45 23.64
CA ILE A 67 -68.32 -52.31 23.43
C ILE A 67 -67.63 -52.70 24.73
N ASN A 68 -66.66 -53.61 24.69
CA ASN A 68 -65.94 -54.07 25.89
C ASN A 68 -66.86 -54.48 27.06
N ASP A 69 -67.97 -55.16 26.75
CA ASP A 69 -69.04 -55.59 27.68
C ASP A 69 -69.88 -54.47 28.33
N ASP A 70 -69.62 -53.20 28.03
CA ASP A 70 -70.49 -52.08 28.42
C ASP A 70 -71.56 -51.83 27.35
N ILE A 71 -72.81 -51.64 27.79
CA ILE A 71 -73.93 -51.24 26.92
C ILE A 71 -73.74 -49.77 26.54
N ILE A 72 -73.55 -49.53 25.24
CA ILE A 72 -73.40 -48.18 24.68
C ILE A 72 -74.77 -47.58 24.36
N ASP A 73 -75.67 -48.38 23.79
CA ASP A 73 -77.07 -48.01 23.55
C ASP A 73 -77.95 -49.27 23.43
N SER A 74 -79.24 -49.14 23.72
CA SER A 74 -80.22 -50.23 23.68
C SER A 74 -81.51 -49.80 22.98
N ASP A 75 -82.38 -50.77 22.66
CA ASP A 75 -83.67 -50.53 21.98
C ASP A 75 -83.55 -49.82 20.61
N LEU A 76 -82.40 -49.99 19.93
CA LEU A 76 -82.14 -49.39 18.64
C LEU A 76 -83.02 -50.03 17.56
N THR A 77 -83.70 -49.20 16.77
CA THR A 77 -84.47 -49.64 15.60
C THR A 77 -83.76 -49.35 14.28
N SER A 78 -82.68 -48.55 14.30
CA SER A 78 -81.80 -48.32 13.17
C SER A 78 -80.75 -49.43 13.06
N THR A 79 -80.19 -49.62 11.86
CA THR A 79 -79.12 -50.58 11.62
C THR A 79 -77.74 -49.91 11.47
N SER A 80 -77.57 -48.77 12.12
CA SER A 80 -76.33 -48.00 12.14
C SER A 80 -76.25 -47.15 13.41
N TYR A 81 -75.03 -46.99 13.92
CA TYR A 81 -74.71 -46.20 15.11
C TYR A 81 -73.34 -45.51 14.94
N GLN A 82 -73.26 -44.20 15.21
CA GLN A 82 -72.00 -43.46 15.16
C GLN A 82 -71.39 -43.39 16.56
N LEU A 83 -70.22 -44.01 16.73
CA LEU A 83 -69.39 -43.86 17.92
C LEU A 83 -68.63 -42.53 17.85
N SER A 84 -68.50 -41.86 18.99
CA SER A 84 -67.75 -40.62 19.16
C SER A 84 -66.94 -40.66 20.46
N ASN A 85 -65.99 -39.73 20.62
CA ASN A 85 -65.08 -39.64 21.76
C ASN A 85 -64.23 -40.92 21.95
N LEU A 86 -63.84 -41.55 20.84
CA LEU A 86 -62.88 -42.65 20.87
C LEU A 86 -61.46 -42.11 21.10
N THR A 87 -60.62 -42.93 21.71
CA THR A 87 -59.19 -42.69 21.87
C THR A 87 -58.50 -43.09 20.56
N GLU A 88 -57.60 -42.26 20.05
CA GLU A 88 -56.83 -42.55 18.83
C GLU A 88 -55.91 -43.77 18.99
N ASP A 89 -55.49 -44.37 17.86
CA ASP A 89 -54.68 -45.60 17.79
C ASP A 89 -55.10 -46.73 18.76
N THR A 90 -56.41 -46.81 19.08
CA THR A 90 -56.95 -47.73 20.07
C THR A 90 -57.82 -48.78 19.39
N ASN A 91 -57.57 -50.04 19.74
CA ASN A 91 -58.39 -51.16 19.28
C ASN A 91 -59.69 -51.25 20.10
N TYR A 92 -60.82 -51.21 19.42
CA TYR A 92 -62.15 -51.41 19.98
C TYR A 92 -62.74 -52.73 19.47
N SER A 93 -63.36 -53.49 20.37
CA SER A 93 -64.13 -54.68 20.03
C SER A 93 -65.49 -54.67 20.71
N GLY A 94 -66.51 -55.13 19.99
CA GLY A 94 -67.88 -55.13 20.49
C GLY A 94 -68.79 -56.09 19.75
N LYS A 95 -70.06 -56.05 20.13
CA LYS A 95 -71.12 -56.84 19.51
C LYS A 95 -72.44 -56.09 19.48
N ILE A 96 -73.25 -56.39 18.48
CA ILE A 96 -74.66 -56.02 18.39
C ILE A 96 -75.49 -57.24 18.79
N ILE A 97 -76.46 -57.07 19.67
CA ILE A 97 -77.42 -58.10 20.08
C ILE A 97 -78.80 -57.70 19.54
N ALA A 98 -79.37 -58.54 18.68
CA ALA A 98 -80.75 -58.47 18.23
C ALA A 98 -81.68 -59.13 19.27
N ASN A 99 -82.77 -58.46 19.66
CA ASN A 99 -83.77 -58.95 20.60
C ASN A 99 -85.17 -58.87 19.97
N ASP A 100 -85.94 -59.96 20.06
CA ASP A 100 -87.33 -60.07 19.56
C ASP A 100 -88.42 -59.57 20.55
N GLY A 101 -88.02 -59.20 21.78
CA GLY A 101 -88.95 -58.81 22.85
C GLY A 101 -89.75 -59.96 23.46
N LYS A 102 -89.52 -61.21 23.04
CA LYS A 102 -90.13 -62.46 23.54
C LYS A 102 -89.11 -63.40 24.21
N GLY A 103 -87.83 -63.05 24.15
CA GLY A 103 -86.73 -63.72 24.85
C GLY A 103 -85.72 -64.39 23.92
N GLY A 104 -85.92 -64.33 22.61
CA GLY A 104 -84.97 -64.79 21.61
C GLY A 104 -83.94 -63.71 21.26
N THR A 105 -82.70 -64.17 21.03
CA THR A 105 -81.57 -63.28 20.73
C THR A 105 -80.64 -63.82 19.65
N ALA A 106 -79.99 -62.92 18.92
CA ALA A 106 -78.87 -63.21 18.02
C ALA A 106 -77.78 -62.14 18.16
N GLU A 107 -76.51 -62.48 17.89
CA GLU A 107 -75.40 -61.54 18.03
C GLU A 107 -74.50 -61.48 16.80
N ALA A 108 -73.93 -60.29 16.55
CA ALA A 108 -72.91 -60.05 15.53
C ALA A 108 -71.76 -59.21 16.12
N SER A 109 -70.53 -59.74 16.06
CA SER A 109 -69.34 -59.07 16.58
C SER A 109 -68.63 -58.20 15.54
N PHE A 110 -67.91 -57.17 16.00
CA PHE A 110 -67.05 -56.33 15.17
C PHE A 110 -65.80 -55.88 15.96
N SER A 111 -64.76 -55.47 15.24
CA SER A 111 -63.57 -54.84 15.83
C SER A 111 -62.95 -53.84 14.85
N PHE A 112 -62.36 -52.77 15.37
CA PHE A 112 -61.66 -51.77 14.57
C PHE A 112 -60.59 -51.06 15.40
N VAL A 113 -59.62 -50.43 14.74
CA VAL A 113 -58.62 -49.57 15.36
C VAL A 113 -58.84 -48.16 14.82
N THR A 114 -58.97 -47.17 15.70
CA THR A 114 -59.02 -45.75 15.30
C THR A 114 -57.71 -45.33 14.65
N ASN A 115 -57.76 -44.35 13.75
CA ASN A 115 -56.52 -43.84 13.13
C ASN A 115 -55.60 -43.21 14.20
N GLY A 116 -54.28 -43.24 13.98
CA GLY A 116 -53.30 -42.51 14.77
C GLY A 116 -52.98 -41.13 14.19
N ASN A 117 -52.12 -40.37 14.87
CA ASN A 117 -51.62 -39.08 14.42
C ASN A 117 -50.73 -39.20 13.16
N GLN A 118 -50.94 -38.34 12.17
CA GLN A 118 -50.10 -38.27 10.97
C GLN A 118 -49.06 -37.17 11.09
N ASN A 119 -47.96 -37.30 10.35
CA ASN A 119 -46.95 -36.25 10.30
C ASN A 119 -47.37 -35.15 9.32
N PRO A 120 -46.91 -33.90 9.53
CA PRO A 120 -47.03 -32.84 8.53
C PRO A 120 -46.43 -33.28 7.18
N THR A 121 -47.00 -32.79 6.07
CA THR A 121 -46.48 -33.08 4.72
C THR A 121 -45.05 -32.57 4.53
N SER A 122 -44.33 -33.13 3.56
CA SER A 122 -43.02 -32.62 3.15
C SER A 122 -43.12 -31.20 2.58
N PHE A 123 -42.10 -30.39 2.81
CA PHE A 123 -41.97 -29.03 2.31
C PHE A 123 -40.53 -28.74 1.87
N THR A 124 -40.30 -27.65 1.16
CA THR A 124 -38.97 -27.21 0.70
C THR A 124 -38.56 -25.92 1.39
N ALA A 125 -37.32 -25.85 1.86
CA ALA A 125 -36.71 -24.63 2.40
C ALA A 125 -35.57 -24.14 1.48
N GLU A 126 -35.46 -22.83 1.32
CA GLU A 126 -34.40 -22.18 0.56
C GLU A 126 -33.96 -20.88 1.23
N ALA A 127 -32.71 -20.48 0.98
CA ALA A 127 -32.18 -19.19 1.37
C ALA A 127 -32.20 -18.23 0.18
N SER A 128 -32.57 -16.98 0.42
CA SER A 128 -32.63 -15.90 -0.56
C SER A 128 -32.13 -14.60 0.06
N GLU A 129 -31.95 -13.55 -0.74
CA GLU A 129 -31.58 -12.20 -0.26
C GLU A 129 -30.31 -12.24 0.64
N ILE A 130 -29.32 -13.04 0.23
CA ILE A 130 -28.10 -13.28 1.00
C ILE A 130 -27.20 -12.04 0.93
N THR A 131 -26.80 -11.51 2.08
CA THR A 131 -25.81 -10.43 2.21
C THR A 131 -24.52 -10.98 2.83
N SER A 132 -23.57 -10.12 3.17
CA SER A 132 -22.36 -10.49 3.91
C SER A 132 -22.65 -10.93 5.35
N ASN A 133 -23.80 -10.54 5.93
CA ASN A 133 -24.12 -10.75 7.34
C ASN A 133 -25.54 -11.26 7.62
N SER A 134 -26.32 -11.57 6.58
CA SER A 134 -27.71 -12.01 6.71
C SER A 134 -28.17 -12.89 5.56
N ALA A 135 -29.25 -13.64 5.78
CA ALA A 135 -29.94 -14.39 4.74
C ALA A 135 -31.42 -14.57 5.10
N LEU A 136 -32.32 -14.39 4.14
CA LEU A 136 -33.74 -14.63 4.33
C LEU A 136 -34.09 -16.07 3.94
N LEU A 137 -34.45 -16.87 4.94
CA LEU A 137 -34.99 -18.21 4.74
C LEU A 137 -36.46 -18.11 4.34
N LYS A 138 -36.87 -18.89 3.34
CA LYS A 138 -38.26 -19.06 2.90
C LYS A 138 -38.55 -20.55 2.75
N TRP A 139 -39.76 -20.95 3.07
CA TRP A 139 -40.20 -22.33 2.87
C TRP A 139 -41.65 -22.42 2.41
N THR A 140 -41.98 -23.54 1.77
CA THR A 140 -43.37 -23.83 1.38
C THR A 140 -44.18 -24.30 2.58
N GLU A 141 -45.48 -24.03 2.58
CA GLU A 141 -46.40 -24.49 3.64
C GLU A 141 -46.48 -26.02 3.69
N ALA A 142 -46.30 -26.60 4.88
CA ALA A 142 -46.67 -27.96 5.22
C ALA A 142 -48.11 -27.99 5.73
N THR A 143 -48.84 -29.04 5.37
CA THR A 143 -50.23 -29.29 5.77
C THR A 143 -50.33 -30.56 6.58
N ASP A 144 -51.34 -30.67 7.43
CA ASP A 144 -51.66 -31.89 8.17
C ASP A 144 -53.01 -32.46 7.73
N SER A 145 -53.09 -33.77 7.49
CA SER A 145 -54.32 -34.42 7.03
C SER A 145 -55.40 -34.54 8.10
N ASP A 146 -55.01 -34.48 9.37
CA ASP A 146 -55.91 -34.53 10.51
C ASP A 146 -56.44 -33.14 10.90
N GLY A 147 -55.93 -32.09 10.23
CA GLY A 147 -56.34 -30.70 10.42
C GLY A 147 -55.64 -29.99 11.57
N ASP A 148 -54.55 -30.58 12.08
CA ASP A 148 -53.75 -30.02 13.17
C ASP A 148 -52.96 -28.77 12.72
N ALA A 149 -52.78 -27.83 13.64
CA ALA A 149 -52.10 -26.57 13.34
C ALA A 149 -50.58 -26.76 13.30
N ILE A 150 -49.95 -26.35 12.19
CA ILE A 150 -48.50 -26.49 12.01
C ILE A 150 -47.76 -25.25 12.49
N THR A 151 -46.67 -25.49 13.23
CA THR A 151 -45.66 -24.48 13.56
C THR A 151 -44.28 -24.90 13.06
N TYR A 152 -43.37 -23.94 12.88
CA TYR A 152 -42.02 -24.21 12.39
C TYR A 152 -40.94 -23.83 13.41
N THR A 153 -39.86 -24.59 13.41
CA THR A 153 -38.63 -24.34 14.17
C THR A 153 -37.44 -24.32 13.22
N VAL A 154 -36.61 -23.29 13.30
CA VAL A 154 -35.42 -23.07 12.46
C VAL A 154 -34.17 -23.42 13.25
N TYR A 155 -33.34 -24.29 12.68
CA TYR A 155 -32.05 -24.68 13.23
C TYR A 155 -30.91 -24.31 12.29
N LEU A 156 -29.86 -23.70 12.84
CA LEU A 156 -28.61 -23.41 12.14
C LEU A 156 -27.49 -24.15 12.85
N ALA A 157 -26.70 -24.96 12.12
CA ALA A 157 -25.63 -25.78 12.71
C ALA A 157 -26.07 -26.64 13.92
N ASN A 158 -27.29 -27.19 13.87
CA ASN A 158 -27.95 -27.96 14.94
C ASN A 158 -28.32 -27.16 16.21
N GLN A 159 -28.28 -25.83 16.17
CA GLN A 159 -28.77 -24.96 17.24
C GLN A 159 -30.13 -24.37 16.85
N GLU A 160 -31.10 -24.43 17.75
CA GLU A 160 -32.39 -23.75 17.59
C GLU A 160 -32.18 -22.23 17.59
N ILE A 161 -32.62 -21.58 16.51
CA ILE A 161 -32.53 -20.12 16.34
C ILE A 161 -33.89 -19.47 16.60
N ALA A 162 -34.97 -20.12 16.18
CA ALA A 162 -36.34 -19.67 16.40
C ALA A 162 -37.30 -20.86 16.39
N SER A 163 -38.38 -20.78 17.16
CA SER A 163 -39.41 -21.83 17.27
C SER A 163 -40.82 -21.23 17.31
N ASN A 164 -41.82 -22.09 17.11
CA ASN A 164 -43.25 -21.73 17.10
C ASN A 164 -43.62 -20.67 16.04
N LEU A 165 -42.94 -20.69 14.90
CA LEU A 165 -43.21 -19.77 13.80
C LEU A 165 -44.48 -20.20 13.04
N SER A 166 -45.34 -19.24 12.72
CA SER A 166 -46.48 -19.43 11.82
C SER A 166 -46.26 -18.77 10.45
N GLU A 167 -45.29 -17.86 10.35
CA GLU A 167 -44.85 -17.29 9.09
C GLU A 167 -43.97 -18.28 8.32
N LEU A 168 -43.95 -18.16 6.99
CA LEU A 168 -43.20 -19.05 6.08
C LEU A 168 -41.84 -18.47 5.68
N SER A 169 -41.32 -17.55 6.49
CA SER A 169 -40.02 -16.92 6.30
C SER A 169 -39.38 -16.52 7.62
N PHE A 170 -38.04 -16.51 7.64
CA PHE A 170 -37.27 -16.08 8.80
C PHE A 170 -35.95 -15.43 8.35
N LEU A 171 -35.66 -14.24 8.84
CA LEU A 171 -34.41 -13.54 8.56
C LEU A 171 -33.33 -13.98 9.55
N LEU A 172 -32.27 -14.60 9.05
CA LEU A 172 -31.04 -14.82 9.81
C LEU A 172 -30.17 -13.56 9.72
N GLU A 173 -29.73 -13.04 10.86
CA GLU A 173 -28.87 -11.86 11.00
C GLU A 173 -27.61 -12.20 11.80
N ASN A 174 -26.62 -11.29 11.82
CA ASN A 174 -25.36 -11.43 12.55
C ASN A 174 -24.54 -12.66 12.12
N LEU A 175 -24.50 -12.92 10.82
CA LEU A 175 -23.67 -13.96 10.22
C LEU A 175 -22.28 -13.42 9.88
N GLU A 176 -21.29 -14.31 9.84
CA GLU A 176 -19.94 -14.00 9.36
C GLU A 176 -19.93 -13.97 7.83
N SER A 177 -19.13 -13.08 7.23
CA SER A 177 -18.98 -12.99 5.77
C SER A 177 -18.21 -14.18 5.19
N GLU A 178 -18.39 -14.43 3.89
CA GLU A 178 -17.78 -15.54 3.14
C GLU A 178 -17.90 -16.94 3.81
N THR A 179 -18.91 -17.11 4.66
CA THR A 179 -19.06 -18.28 5.51
C THR A 179 -20.20 -19.14 5.02
N SER A 180 -19.93 -20.44 4.88
CA SER A 180 -20.94 -21.41 4.46
C SER A 180 -21.74 -21.91 5.66
N TYR A 181 -23.06 -21.78 5.56
CA TYR A 181 -24.04 -22.17 6.55
C TYR A 181 -24.91 -23.32 6.07
N ALA A 182 -25.24 -24.23 6.98
CA ALA A 182 -26.17 -25.32 6.75
C ALA A 182 -27.13 -25.43 7.94
N GLY A 183 -28.40 -25.72 7.66
CA GLY A 183 -29.43 -25.80 8.67
C GLY A 183 -30.64 -26.63 8.24
N THR A 184 -31.59 -26.73 9.16
CA THR A 184 -32.82 -27.52 9.01
C THR A 184 -34.00 -26.71 9.54
N ILE A 185 -35.12 -26.78 8.85
CA ILE A 185 -36.41 -26.28 9.35
C ILE A 185 -37.28 -27.50 9.65
N GLU A 186 -37.88 -27.54 10.83
CA GLU A 186 -38.81 -28.59 11.26
C GLU A 186 -40.23 -28.02 11.32
N ALA A 187 -41.19 -28.72 10.73
CA ALA A 187 -42.62 -28.50 10.89
C ALA A 187 -43.15 -29.45 11.96
N ASN A 188 -43.97 -28.95 12.89
CA ASN A 188 -44.52 -29.69 14.02
C ASN A 188 -46.02 -29.43 14.14
N ASP A 189 -46.82 -30.49 14.29
CA ASP A 189 -48.29 -30.45 14.41
C ASP A 189 -48.81 -30.25 15.85
N GLY A 190 -47.91 -30.24 16.85
CA GLY A 190 -48.25 -30.14 18.27
C GLY A 190 -48.75 -31.44 18.92
N ASN A 191 -48.97 -32.50 18.13
CA ASN A 191 -49.46 -33.82 18.56
C ASN A 191 -48.40 -34.93 18.37
N GLY A 192 -47.16 -34.55 18.03
CA GLY A 192 -46.00 -35.44 17.95
C GLY A 192 -45.60 -35.82 16.53
N GLY A 193 -46.31 -35.35 15.52
CA GLY A 193 -45.93 -35.49 14.13
C GLY A 193 -44.96 -34.39 13.69
N MET A 194 -43.93 -34.79 12.94
CA MET A 194 -42.88 -33.89 12.47
C MET A 194 -42.47 -34.17 11.03
N SER A 195 -42.09 -33.12 10.31
CA SER A 195 -41.37 -33.20 9.03
C SER A 195 -40.27 -32.15 8.97
N SER A 196 -39.26 -32.33 8.11
CA SER A 196 -38.13 -31.39 8.04
C SER A 196 -37.61 -31.16 6.63
N SER A 197 -36.97 -30.01 6.44
CA SER A 197 -36.35 -29.61 5.17
C SER A 197 -35.00 -28.93 5.45
N ASN A 198 -33.97 -29.30 4.69
CA ASN A 198 -32.62 -28.75 4.86
C ASN A 198 -32.39 -27.56 3.93
N TYR A 199 -31.56 -26.61 4.37
CA TYR A 199 -31.10 -25.49 3.55
C TYR A 199 -29.59 -25.27 3.71
N THR A 200 -28.98 -24.69 2.70
CA THR A 200 -27.56 -24.30 2.69
C THR A 200 -27.38 -22.99 1.94
N PHE A 201 -26.46 -22.14 2.40
CA PHE A 201 -26.07 -20.92 1.71
C PHE A 201 -24.66 -20.49 2.12
N THR A 202 -24.07 -19.57 1.36
CA THR A 202 -22.80 -18.93 1.69
C THR A 202 -23.01 -17.43 1.68
N THR A 203 -22.69 -16.75 2.78
CA THR A 203 -22.74 -15.29 2.85
C THR A 203 -21.78 -14.66 1.84
N LEU A 204 -22.09 -13.45 1.39
CA LEU A 204 -21.23 -12.72 0.46
C LEU A 204 -19.96 -12.22 1.17
N ALA A 205 -18.98 -11.77 0.40
CA ALA A 205 -17.85 -11.01 0.94
C ALA A 205 -18.36 -9.72 1.59
N ALA A 206 -17.69 -9.30 2.67
CA ALA A 206 -17.90 -7.96 3.22
C ALA A 206 -17.52 -6.93 2.14
N GLU A 207 -18.24 -5.81 2.10
CA GLU A 207 -17.82 -4.69 1.26
C GLU A 207 -16.59 -4.06 1.89
N ASN A 208 -15.56 -3.82 1.08
CA ASN A 208 -14.33 -3.15 1.50
C ASN A 208 -14.65 -1.73 1.97
N GLN A 209 -14.17 -1.37 3.15
CA GLN A 209 -14.34 -0.07 3.75
C GLN A 209 -13.08 0.77 3.52
N ASP A 210 -13.27 2.07 3.30
CA ASP A 210 -12.12 2.97 3.18
C ASP A 210 -11.36 3.08 4.51
N PRO A 211 -10.03 3.31 4.49
CA PRO A 211 -9.25 3.63 5.68
C PRO A 211 -9.86 4.77 6.50
N GLY A 212 -9.67 4.77 7.82
CA GLY A 212 -10.19 5.79 8.71
C GLY A 212 -9.69 7.20 8.44
N SER A 213 -10.43 8.21 8.90
CA SER A 213 -9.99 9.60 8.78
C SER A 213 -8.74 9.87 9.63
N PHE A 214 -7.81 10.63 9.08
CA PHE A 214 -6.59 11.06 9.77
C PHE A 214 -6.35 12.56 9.55
N THR A 215 -5.41 13.13 10.31
CA THR A 215 -5.04 14.55 10.17
C THR A 215 -3.58 14.69 9.76
N VAL A 216 -3.31 15.62 8.86
CA VAL A 216 -1.96 16.01 8.46
C VAL A 216 -1.61 17.34 9.11
N THR A 217 -0.44 17.42 9.72
CA THR A 217 0.17 18.62 10.25
C THR A 217 1.46 18.92 9.50
N VAL A 218 1.72 20.20 9.23
CA VAL A 218 2.97 20.65 8.63
C VAL A 218 3.81 21.30 9.73
N ASN A 219 5.04 20.83 9.87
CA ASN A 219 6.01 21.25 10.86
C ASN A 219 7.30 21.70 10.16
N ALA A 220 8.23 22.29 10.92
CA ALA A 220 9.58 22.65 10.46
C ALA A 220 9.61 23.38 9.11
N ILE A 221 8.68 24.30 8.89
CA ILE A 221 8.59 25.07 7.64
C ILE A 221 9.79 26.02 7.57
N SER A 222 10.59 25.89 6.52
CA SER A 222 11.69 26.78 6.16
C SER A 222 11.40 27.50 4.83
N GLU A 223 12.39 28.20 4.27
CA GLU A 223 12.28 28.81 2.95
C GLU A 223 12.35 27.78 1.81
N ASN A 224 12.97 26.61 2.05
CA ASN A 224 13.23 25.57 1.04
C ASN A 224 12.68 24.19 1.41
N GLY A 225 11.95 24.06 2.52
CA GLY A 225 11.44 22.77 2.96
C GLY A 225 10.34 22.84 4.01
N ALA A 226 9.77 21.68 4.32
CA ALA A 226 8.82 21.46 5.40
C ALA A 226 8.72 19.98 5.74
N THR A 227 8.35 19.64 6.97
CA THR A 227 8.08 18.25 7.38
C THR A 227 6.59 18.02 7.53
N LEU A 228 6.03 17.11 6.75
CA LEU A 228 4.68 16.58 6.94
C LEU A 228 4.70 15.51 8.02
N SER A 229 3.75 15.55 8.94
CA SER A 229 3.48 14.44 9.84
C SER A 229 1.98 14.21 9.97
N TRP A 230 1.54 12.97 10.10
CA TRP A 230 0.13 12.65 10.21
C TRP A 230 -0.16 11.61 11.29
N SER A 231 -1.42 11.53 11.72
CA SER A 231 -1.87 10.44 12.58
C SER A 231 -2.04 9.17 11.75
N THR A 232 -1.77 8.00 12.34
CA THR A 232 -2.05 6.72 11.68
C THR A 232 -3.53 6.61 11.32
N SER A 233 -3.80 6.19 10.08
CA SER A 233 -5.11 5.77 9.61
C SER A 233 -5.29 4.28 9.88
N GLU A 234 -6.36 3.90 10.57
CA GLU A 234 -6.73 2.50 10.81
C GLU A 234 -7.80 2.08 9.83
N ASP A 235 -7.63 0.91 9.22
CA ASP A 235 -8.62 0.33 8.32
C ASP A 235 -9.64 -0.51 9.11
N PRO A 236 -10.96 -0.29 8.93
CA PRO A 236 -12.00 -1.06 9.61
C PRO A 236 -11.97 -2.57 9.35
N ASP A 237 -11.47 -2.99 8.18
CA ASP A 237 -11.36 -4.39 7.76
C ASP A 237 -10.03 -5.03 8.22
N GLY A 238 -9.14 -4.24 8.81
CA GLY A 238 -7.85 -4.68 9.33
C GLY A 238 -6.74 -4.75 8.29
N ASP A 239 -6.96 -4.16 7.12
CA ASP A 239 -5.98 -4.11 6.04
C ASP A 239 -4.78 -3.20 6.36
N ASN A 240 -3.65 -3.48 5.71
CA ASN A 240 -2.43 -2.72 5.93
C ASN A 240 -2.44 -1.43 5.12
N VAL A 241 -2.50 -0.29 5.82
CA VAL A 241 -2.53 1.03 5.20
C VAL A 241 -1.13 1.52 4.82
N THR A 242 -1.00 2.06 3.60
CA THR A 242 0.17 2.82 3.13
C THR A 242 -0.23 4.22 2.70
N TYR A 243 0.73 5.14 2.56
CA TYR A 243 0.46 6.53 2.22
C TYR A 243 1.09 6.98 0.90
N VAL A 244 0.35 7.83 0.18
CA VAL A 244 0.76 8.52 -1.04
C VAL A 244 0.68 10.02 -0.83
N ILE A 245 1.71 10.77 -1.25
CA ILE A 245 1.75 12.23 -1.15
C ILE A 245 1.64 12.83 -2.54
N ARG A 246 0.69 13.76 -2.71
CA ARG A 246 0.53 14.55 -3.94
C ARG A 246 0.53 16.05 -3.65
N MET A 247 1.28 16.80 -4.44
CA MET A 247 1.28 18.27 -4.42
C MET A 247 0.95 18.79 -5.82
N ALA A 248 0.03 19.76 -5.92
CA ALA A 248 -0.46 20.31 -7.20
C ALA A 248 -0.94 19.25 -8.25
N GLY A 249 -1.20 18.01 -7.82
CA GLY A 249 -1.58 16.89 -8.68
C GLY A 249 -0.45 15.90 -8.98
N ASP A 250 0.81 16.34 -8.85
CA ASP A 250 2.00 15.54 -9.09
C ASP A 250 2.25 14.56 -7.94
N LEU A 251 2.79 13.39 -8.29
CA LEU A 251 3.21 12.37 -7.33
C LEU A 251 4.55 12.78 -6.70
N ILE A 252 4.59 12.87 -5.38
CA ILE A 252 5.81 13.20 -4.63
C ILE A 252 6.44 11.92 -4.07
N ALA A 253 5.62 11.08 -3.44
CA ALA A 253 6.05 9.80 -2.89
C ALA A 253 4.85 8.84 -2.76
N GLU A 254 5.12 7.54 -2.78
CA GLU A 254 4.13 6.45 -2.67
C GLU A 254 4.70 5.29 -1.83
N ASN A 255 3.82 4.39 -1.39
CA ASN A 255 4.16 3.22 -0.56
C ASN A 255 4.85 3.56 0.76
N ILE A 256 4.51 4.70 1.36
CA ILE A 256 5.08 5.15 2.64
C ILE A 256 4.41 4.37 3.77
N SER A 257 5.20 3.81 4.69
CA SER A 257 4.71 3.08 5.87
C SER A 257 4.78 3.91 7.15
N GLU A 258 5.66 4.90 7.16
CA GLU A 258 5.87 5.88 8.20
C GLU A 258 4.77 6.95 8.19
N THR A 259 4.64 7.68 9.30
CA THR A 259 3.65 8.77 9.43
C THR A 259 4.29 10.16 9.35
N THR A 260 5.44 10.26 8.68
CA THR A 260 6.21 11.48 8.49
C THR A 260 6.90 11.49 7.14
N TYR A 261 7.05 12.67 6.55
CA TYR A 261 7.76 12.86 5.28
C TYR A 261 8.35 14.26 5.18
N THR A 262 9.61 14.39 4.76
CA THR A 262 10.27 15.68 4.57
C THR A 262 10.16 16.11 3.11
N LEU A 263 9.72 17.36 2.90
CA LEU A 263 9.71 18.04 1.63
C LEU A 263 10.92 18.97 1.58
N ASP A 264 11.76 18.80 0.56
CA ASP A 264 12.95 19.62 0.31
C ASP A 264 12.84 20.31 -1.07
N ALA A 265 13.82 21.17 -1.40
CA ALA A 265 13.90 21.89 -2.67
C ALA A 265 12.64 22.71 -3.03
N LEU A 266 11.94 23.23 -2.01
CA LEU A 266 10.80 24.13 -2.19
C LEU A 266 11.27 25.56 -2.50
N THR A 267 10.38 26.35 -3.10
CA THR A 267 10.61 27.77 -3.39
C THR A 267 10.16 28.62 -2.20
N ALA A 268 10.96 29.61 -1.80
CA ALA A 268 10.63 30.55 -0.73
C ALA A 268 9.37 31.38 -1.03
N SER A 269 8.68 31.85 0.01
CA SER A 269 7.44 32.64 -0.10
C SER A 269 6.38 32.04 -1.04
N THR A 270 6.31 30.71 -1.10
CA THR A 270 5.42 29.99 -2.02
C THR A 270 4.43 29.15 -1.22
N THR A 271 3.16 29.29 -1.54
CA THR A 271 2.10 28.46 -0.95
C THR A 271 2.04 27.11 -1.64
N TYR A 272 2.25 26.05 -0.87
CA TYR A 272 2.09 24.68 -1.30
C TYR A 272 0.77 24.12 -0.78
N ASN A 273 0.05 23.43 -1.66
CA ASN A 273 -1.19 22.74 -1.35
C ASN A 273 -1.05 21.28 -1.81
N GLY A 274 -1.41 20.36 -0.95
CA GLY A 274 -1.29 18.94 -1.23
C GLY A 274 -2.24 18.10 -0.40
N ARG A 275 -2.12 16.80 -0.59
CA ARG A 275 -2.85 15.79 0.16
C ARG A 275 -1.98 14.58 0.43
N VAL A 276 -2.22 13.98 1.58
CA VAL A 276 -1.78 12.63 1.91
C VAL A 276 -2.98 11.73 1.72
N ILE A 277 -2.80 10.61 0.99
CA ILE A 277 -3.84 9.63 0.69
C ILE A 277 -3.43 8.34 1.39
N ALA A 278 -4.27 7.84 2.28
CA ALA A 278 -4.17 6.50 2.86
C ALA A 278 -4.84 5.51 1.91
N GLU A 279 -4.15 4.43 1.58
CA GLU A 279 -4.62 3.35 0.69
C GLU A 279 -4.49 2.00 1.40
N ASP A 280 -5.52 1.16 1.33
CA ASP A 280 -5.59 -0.18 1.95
C ASP A 280 -5.05 -1.31 1.06
N GLY A 281 -4.78 -1.05 -0.22
CA GLY A 281 -4.36 -2.04 -1.22
C GLY A 281 -5.50 -2.89 -1.80
N ASN A 282 -6.73 -2.75 -1.30
CA ASN A 282 -7.95 -3.43 -1.75
C ASN A 282 -8.93 -2.48 -2.48
N GLY A 283 -8.55 -1.22 -2.64
CA GLY A 283 -9.24 -0.23 -3.45
C GLY A 283 -9.96 0.85 -2.65
N GLY A 284 -9.91 0.78 -1.32
CA GLY A 284 -10.36 1.84 -0.43
C GLY A 284 -9.30 2.91 -0.24
N SER A 285 -9.76 4.15 -0.09
CA SER A 285 -8.85 5.28 0.12
C SER A 285 -9.49 6.42 0.88
N THR A 286 -8.71 7.06 1.75
CA THR A 286 -9.10 8.28 2.47
C THR A 286 -7.99 9.31 2.35
N GLU A 287 -8.34 10.58 2.15
CA GLU A 287 -7.36 11.65 2.00
C GLU A 287 -7.49 12.73 3.07
N ALA A 288 -6.35 13.33 3.42
CA ALA A 288 -6.26 14.50 4.26
C ALA A 288 -5.40 15.56 3.55
N THR A 289 -5.97 16.77 3.42
CA THR A 289 -5.30 17.89 2.75
C THR A 289 -4.41 18.66 3.71
N PHE A 290 -3.33 19.24 3.18
CA PHE A 290 -2.50 20.20 3.89
C PHE A 290 -2.24 21.44 3.03
N SER A 291 -1.98 22.55 3.68
CA SER A 291 -1.57 23.80 3.05
C SER A 291 -0.58 24.51 3.97
N PHE A 292 0.51 24.99 3.39
CA PHE A 292 1.49 25.81 4.09
C PHE A 292 2.13 26.79 3.11
N GLU A 293 2.74 27.83 3.65
CA GLU A 293 3.56 28.77 2.90
C GLU A 293 4.97 28.66 3.45
N THR A 294 5.94 28.40 2.57
CA THR A 294 7.36 28.46 2.94
C THR A 294 7.68 29.85 3.48
N THR A 295 8.61 29.92 4.44
CA THR A 295 8.95 31.21 5.03
C THR A 295 9.49 32.16 3.96
N ALA A 296 9.24 33.45 4.14
CA ALA A 296 9.94 34.45 3.35
C ALA A 296 11.44 34.26 3.56
N SER A 297 12.22 34.36 2.49
CA SER A 297 13.67 34.33 2.62
C SER A 297 14.08 35.43 3.60
N THR A 298 14.65 35.02 4.74
CA THR A 298 14.88 35.90 5.90
C THR A 298 16.13 36.74 5.69
N GLY A 299 16.06 37.66 4.72
CA GLY A 299 17.20 38.49 4.33
C GLY A 299 18.16 37.71 3.46
N THR A 300 18.73 38.38 2.45
CA THR A 300 19.79 37.86 1.58
C THR A 300 20.84 37.10 2.39
N GLU A 301 20.72 35.77 2.45
CA GLU A 301 21.83 34.91 2.84
C GLU A 301 22.82 35.06 1.69
N TYR A 302 23.86 35.85 1.94
CA TYR A 302 24.96 35.91 1.02
C TYR A 302 25.61 34.54 1.06
N THR A 303 25.66 33.85 -0.09
CA THR A 303 26.39 32.60 -0.20
C THR A 303 27.82 32.85 0.22
N LEU A 304 28.46 33.90 -0.29
CA LEU A 304 29.79 34.27 0.15
C LEU A 304 29.78 34.89 1.56
N ASP A 305 30.32 34.15 2.54
CA ASP A 305 30.66 34.68 3.86
C ASP A 305 32.14 35.14 3.90
N PRO A 306 32.40 36.45 4.00
CA PRO A 306 33.76 36.97 4.04
C PRO A 306 34.54 36.58 5.30
N THR A 307 33.87 36.07 6.34
CA THR A 307 34.53 35.69 7.60
C THR A 307 35.37 34.42 7.50
N TRP A 308 35.19 33.62 6.45
CA TRP A 308 36.01 32.43 6.20
C TRP A 308 37.34 32.73 5.51
N PHE A 309 37.49 33.93 4.96
CA PHE A 309 38.77 34.35 4.40
C PHE A 309 39.79 34.65 5.50
N ASN A 310 41.06 34.33 5.23
CA ASN A 310 42.15 34.60 6.14
C ASN A 310 42.40 36.11 6.27
N SER A 311 41.90 36.67 7.37
CA SER A 311 42.00 38.11 7.66
C SER A 311 43.44 38.65 7.69
N ASN A 312 44.47 37.81 7.86
CA ASN A 312 45.87 38.28 7.86
C ASN A 312 46.34 38.75 6.48
N ASN A 313 45.78 38.21 5.40
CA ASN A 313 46.11 38.58 4.03
C ASN A 313 45.22 39.73 3.52
N PHE A 314 44.27 40.20 4.33
CA PHE A 314 43.22 41.15 3.95
C PHE A 314 43.54 42.57 4.47
N THR A 315 43.55 43.59 3.59
CA THR A 315 44.02 44.95 3.97
C THR A 315 42.93 46.02 4.16
N VAL A 316 41.70 45.83 3.66
CA VAL A 316 40.65 46.89 3.64
C VAL A 316 39.27 46.44 4.18
N GLU A 317 39.14 45.21 4.70
CA GLU A 317 37.87 44.49 4.97
C GLU A 317 36.97 44.24 3.74
N ALA A 318 36.18 43.16 3.78
CA ALA A 318 35.27 42.80 2.70
C ALA A 318 34.13 43.81 2.59
N LYS A 319 33.97 44.41 1.41
CA LYS A 319 33.00 45.48 1.20
C LYS A 319 31.88 45.03 0.29
N LEU A 320 30.66 45.07 0.79
CA LEU A 320 29.48 44.82 -0.02
C LEU A 320 29.16 46.03 -0.93
N ILE A 321 29.04 45.79 -2.23
CA ILE A 321 28.77 46.79 -3.27
C ILE A 321 27.64 46.33 -4.20
N ASP A 322 27.02 47.28 -4.91
CA ASP A 322 26.17 46.96 -6.07
C ASP A 322 27.05 46.64 -7.28
N CYS A 323 26.71 45.59 -8.02
CA CYS A 323 27.44 45.15 -9.21
C CYS A 323 26.48 44.68 -10.32
N THR A 324 27.00 44.60 -11.54
CA THR A 324 26.29 44.07 -12.70
C THR A 324 27.03 42.83 -13.21
N LEU A 325 26.30 41.73 -13.39
CA LEU A 325 26.84 40.47 -13.90
C LEU A 325 26.94 40.50 -15.43
N GLU A 326 27.70 39.57 -16.01
CA GLU A 326 27.91 39.45 -17.46
C GLU A 326 26.61 39.25 -18.24
N ASN A 327 25.60 38.64 -17.62
CA ASN A 327 24.26 38.45 -18.20
C ASN A 327 23.39 39.72 -18.16
N GLY A 328 23.88 40.80 -17.55
CA GLY A 328 23.21 42.08 -17.42
C GLY A 328 22.35 42.25 -16.16
N SER A 329 22.25 41.23 -15.30
CA SER A 329 21.52 41.33 -14.03
C SER A 329 22.27 42.23 -13.04
N SER A 330 21.54 42.80 -12.08
CA SER A 330 22.13 43.61 -11.00
C SER A 330 21.95 42.89 -9.67
N THR A 331 23.05 42.75 -8.92
CA THR A 331 23.07 42.03 -7.63
C THR A 331 24.00 42.73 -6.64
N LYS A 332 24.16 42.14 -5.45
CA LYS A 332 25.20 42.50 -4.49
C LYS A 332 26.44 41.66 -4.73
N CYS A 333 27.61 42.29 -4.70
CA CYS A 333 28.92 41.64 -4.73
C CYS A 333 29.75 42.02 -3.51
N TYR A 334 30.67 41.16 -3.12
CA TYR A 334 31.78 41.53 -2.27
C TYR A 334 32.97 41.99 -3.10
N GLU A 335 33.50 43.15 -2.74
CA GLU A 335 34.85 43.59 -3.12
C GLU A 335 35.82 43.08 -2.05
N LEU A 336 36.70 42.16 -2.45
CA LEU A 336 37.70 41.52 -1.59
C LEU A 336 39.10 42.02 -1.97
N ILE A 337 39.93 42.36 -0.99
CA ILE A 337 41.27 42.95 -1.20
C ILE A 337 42.31 42.17 -0.42
N PHE A 338 43.28 41.61 -1.14
CA PHE A 338 44.37 40.83 -0.57
C PHE A 338 45.74 41.39 -0.97
N ILE A 339 46.74 41.14 -0.13
CA ILE A 339 48.14 41.23 -0.54
C ILE A 339 48.49 39.99 -1.38
N ALA A 340 49.27 40.15 -2.43
CA ALA A 340 49.80 39.02 -3.18
C ALA A 340 50.74 38.17 -2.31
N ASN A 341 50.91 36.89 -2.68
CA ASN A 341 51.95 36.00 -2.13
C ASN A 341 51.83 35.76 -0.61
N GLY A 342 50.60 35.77 -0.08
CA GLY A 342 50.31 35.54 1.34
C GLY A 342 50.39 34.08 1.80
N VAL A 343 50.86 33.16 0.94
CA VAL A 343 51.03 31.73 1.20
C VAL A 343 52.49 31.34 1.00
N ASN A 344 52.93 30.21 1.57
CA ASN A 344 54.29 29.72 1.32
C ASN A 344 54.40 29.22 -0.14
N ASP A 345 55.11 29.99 -0.94
CA ASP A 345 55.28 29.84 -2.39
C ASP A 345 56.77 29.64 -2.79
N ASP A 346 57.61 29.14 -1.89
CA ASP A 346 59.05 28.94 -2.12
C ASP A 346 59.39 27.76 -3.08
N GLY A 347 58.39 27.16 -3.74
CA GLY A 347 58.58 26.02 -4.65
C GLY A 347 58.75 24.67 -3.94
N PRO A 348 59.47 23.69 -4.55
CA PRO A 348 60.31 23.81 -5.74
C PRO A 348 59.50 23.94 -7.05
N PHE A 349 59.96 24.79 -7.97
CA PHE A 349 59.36 25.02 -9.30
C PHE A 349 60.21 24.37 -10.40
N CYS A 350 61.06 25.13 -11.09
CA CYS A 350 62.01 24.58 -12.05
C CYS A 350 63.23 23.98 -11.33
N PRO A 351 63.69 22.78 -11.71
CA PRO A 351 64.95 22.25 -11.22
C PRO A 351 66.13 23.00 -11.85
N GLU A 352 67.20 23.24 -11.09
CA GLU A 352 68.42 23.90 -11.61
C GLU A 352 69.09 23.04 -12.70
N THR A 353 69.11 21.72 -12.53
CA THR A 353 69.73 20.79 -13.49
C THR A 353 68.84 19.60 -13.81
N ILE A 354 69.16 18.91 -14.92
CA ILE A 354 68.48 17.69 -15.36
C ILE A 354 68.58 16.51 -14.35
N ASN A 355 69.41 16.62 -13.31
CA ASN A 355 69.51 15.60 -12.26
C ASN A 355 68.63 15.91 -11.04
N ASP A 356 68.10 17.13 -10.96
CA ASP A 356 67.27 17.57 -9.87
C ASP A 356 65.80 17.29 -10.17
N VAL A 357 64.98 17.35 -9.11
CA VAL A 357 63.53 17.21 -9.19
C VAL A 357 62.94 18.55 -8.80
N GLY A 358 62.20 19.17 -9.72
CA GLY A 358 61.39 20.36 -9.47
C GLY A 358 60.00 19.99 -8.98
N GLY A 359 59.04 20.86 -9.26
CA GLY A 359 57.63 20.60 -8.99
C GLY A 359 56.99 19.76 -10.10
N MET A 360 55.91 20.28 -10.69
CA MET A 360 55.12 19.57 -11.69
C MET A 360 54.65 20.48 -12.82
N GLY A 361 54.19 19.87 -13.90
CA GLY A 361 53.62 20.57 -15.03
C GLY A 361 52.84 19.65 -15.96
N ILE A 362 52.20 20.26 -16.96
CA ILE A 362 51.42 19.56 -17.97
C ILE A 362 52.10 19.78 -19.31
N TYR A 363 52.56 18.69 -19.91
CA TYR A 363 53.24 18.73 -21.20
C TYR A 363 52.33 18.17 -22.28
N ASP A 364 52.01 18.98 -23.30
CA ASP A 364 51.13 18.63 -24.41
C ASP A 364 51.88 18.31 -25.71
N GLY A 365 53.19 18.02 -25.61
CA GLY A 365 54.04 17.63 -26.74
C GLY A 365 53.80 16.22 -27.28
N GLN A 366 54.69 15.76 -28.15
CA GLN A 366 54.53 14.47 -28.84
C GLN A 366 55.09 13.31 -28.02
N THR A 367 56.24 13.51 -27.37
CA THR A 367 56.92 12.48 -26.61
C THR A 367 56.46 12.51 -25.16
N ASN A 368 55.80 11.44 -24.72
CA ASN A 368 55.31 11.28 -23.35
C ASN A 368 54.49 12.49 -22.84
N PRO A 369 53.37 12.87 -23.47
CA PRO A 369 52.54 13.96 -22.99
C PRO A 369 51.77 13.59 -21.71
N GLY A 370 51.32 14.63 -21.00
CA GLY A 370 50.47 14.55 -19.83
C GLY A 370 51.03 15.26 -18.61
N PHE A 371 50.32 15.12 -17.50
CA PHE A 371 50.71 15.61 -16.18
C PHE A 371 51.91 14.84 -15.62
N GLN A 372 52.98 15.56 -15.30
CA GLN A 372 54.28 14.99 -14.97
C GLN A 372 55.05 15.82 -13.96
N VAL A 373 56.05 15.19 -13.33
CA VAL A 373 57.04 15.85 -12.49
C VAL A 373 58.08 16.55 -13.36
N MET A 374 58.53 17.74 -12.93
CA MET A 374 59.65 18.46 -13.53
C MET A 374 60.97 17.75 -13.22
N LYS A 375 61.27 16.68 -13.96
CA LYS A 375 62.47 15.87 -13.81
C LYS A 375 63.03 15.46 -15.17
N ARG A 376 64.19 14.81 -15.17
CA ARG A 376 64.93 14.34 -16.36
C ARG A 376 64.04 13.86 -17.50
N GLU A 377 63.14 12.92 -17.23
CA GLU A 377 62.35 12.27 -18.30
C GLU A 377 61.48 13.26 -19.08
N LEU A 378 60.95 14.29 -18.42
CA LEU A 378 60.15 15.33 -19.05
C LEU A 378 61.03 16.22 -19.95
N PHE A 379 62.14 16.72 -19.43
CA PHE A 379 63.02 17.61 -20.21
C PHE A 379 63.70 16.89 -21.38
N GLU A 380 64.08 15.62 -21.23
CA GLU A 380 64.58 14.80 -22.34
C GLU A 380 63.49 14.55 -23.41
N ALA A 381 62.22 14.44 -23.01
CA ALA A 381 61.10 14.34 -23.94
C ALA A 381 60.86 15.65 -24.71
N MET A 382 60.98 16.79 -24.03
CA MET A 382 60.91 18.12 -24.66
C MET A 382 62.03 18.32 -25.70
N GLU A 383 63.28 17.99 -25.35
CA GLU A 383 64.42 18.03 -26.29
C GLU A 383 64.20 17.12 -27.50
N ASN A 384 63.63 15.92 -27.29
CA ASN A 384 63.33 15.00 -28.37
C ASN A 384 62.25 15.52 -29.33
N ASP A 385 61.34 16.35 -28.83
CA ASP A 385 60.32 17.02 -29.62
C ASP A 385 60.83 18.31 -30.30
N GLY A 386 62.07 18.70 -29.99
CA GLY A 386 62.76 19.82 -30.63
C GLY A 386 62.75 21.12 -29.83
N TYR A 387 62.44 21.06 -28.54
CA TYR A 387 62.48 22.21 -27.62
C TYR A 387 63.82 22.27 -26.89
N ASP A 388 64.61 23.33 -27.12
CA ASP A 388 65.97 23.51 -26.58
C ASP A 388 65.91 24.15 -25.19
N ILE A 389 65.62 23.31 -24.19
CA ILE A 389 65.40 23.67 -22.79
C ILE A 389 66.56 23.28 -21.87
N ILE A 390 67.43 22.35 -22.28
CA ILE A 390 68.61 21.89 -21.56
C ILE A 390 69.89 22.46 -22.20
N ASP A 391 70.73 23.12 -21.41
CA ASP A 391 72.00 23.65 -21.92
C ASP A 391 73.10 22.57 -22.07
N ASP A 392 74.22 22.95 -22.70
CA ASP A 392 75.38 22.07 -22.93
C ASP A 392 76.01 21.50 -21.62
N GLN A 393 75.68 22.06 -20.46
CA GLN A 393 76.15 21.63 -19.13
C GLN A 393 75.12 20.76 -18.40
N GLY A 394 73.92 20.59 -18.96
CA GLY A 394 72.81 19.88 -18.33
C GLY A 394 72.02 20.71 -17.34
N ASN A 395 72.17 22.05 -17.34
CA ASN A 395 71.30 22.94 -16.58
C ASN A 395 69.99 23.14 -17.34
N ILE A 396 68.89 23.30 -16.60
CA ILE A 396 67.62 23.69 -17.20
C ILE A 396 67.65 25.20 -17.42
N ARG A 397 67.24 25.64 -18.61
CA ARG A 397 67.05 27.07 -18.88
C ARG A 397 65.79 27.54 -18.17
N ILE A 398 65.95 28.45 -17.22
CA ILE A 398 64.86 29.02 -16.43
C ILE A 398 64.64 30.46 -16.86
N SER A 399 63.38 30.85 -17.07
CA SER A 399 62.97 32.23 -17.38
C SER A 399 62.16 32.81 -16.23
N ASP A 400 62.61 33.97 -15.73
CA ASP A 400 61.95 34.77 -14.70
C ASP A 400 61.22 36.01 -15.25
N PHE A 401 61.13 36.14 -16.59
CA PHE A 401 60.55 37.27 -17.31
C PHE A 401 61.24 38.64 -17.09
N SER A 402 62.42 38.70 -16.46
CA SER A 402 63.16 39.94 -16.19
C SER A 402 63.95 40.51 -17.40
N GLN A 403 63.72 39.94 -18.60
CA GLN A 403 64.24 40.37 -19.92
C GLN A 403 65.69 40.01 -20.29
N GLN A 404 66.13 38.78 -20.04
CA GLN A 404 67.40 38.25 -20.57
C GLN A 404 67.26 37.01 -21.48
N ASP A 405 66.04 36.60 -21.80
CA ASP A 405 65.82 35.36 -22.54
C ASP A 405 66.19 35.48 -24.02
N ASN A 406 66.85 34.45 -24.52
CA ASN A 406 67.17 34.31 -25.93
C ASN A 406 66.03 33.56 -26.61
N GLN A 407 65.36 34.23 -27.55
CA GLN A 407 64.19 33.70 -28.27
C GLN A 407 64.48 32.46 -29.14
N ASN A 408 65.73 32.01 -29.23
CA ASN A 408 66.09 30.74 -29.90
C ASN A 408 66.06 29.53 -28.97
N PHE A 409 65.87 29.75 -27.67
CA PHE A 409 65.80 28.70 -26.66
C PHE A 409 64.40 28.63 -26.06
N ASP A 410 64.17 27.51 -25.40
CA ASP A 410 62.96 27.21 -24.66
C ASP A 410 63.28 27.17 -23.16
N TYR A 411 62.26 27.42 -22.35
CA TYR A 411 62.46 27.73 -20.94
C TYR A 411 61.44 27.03 -20.05
N CYS A 412 61.93 26.55 -18.91
CA CYS A 412 61.09 26.31 -17.76
C CYS A 412 60.74 27.67 -17.15
N LEU A 413 59.45 27.95 -17.03
CA LEU A 413 58.96 29.27 -16.60
C LEU A 413 58.83 29.31 -15.08
N GLU A 414 59.55 30.24 -14.45
CA GLU A 414 59.53 30.52 -13.02
C GLU A 414 59.57 32.05 -12.81
N PRO A 415 58.44 32.74 -13.02
CA PRO A 415 58.40 34.20 -12.96
C PRO A 415 58.86 34.79 -11.63
N ALA A 416 59.48 35.96 -11.69
CA ALA A 416 59.91 36.66 -10.49
C ALA A 416 58.72 37.16 -9.64
N ILE A 417 58.85 37.02 -8.32
CA ILE A 417 57.87 37.45 -7.31
C ILE A 417 57.82 38.99 -7.15
N ASP A 418 56.62 39.54 -6.95
CA ASP A 418 56.40 40.93 -6.48
C ASP A 418 55.40 40.99 -5.32
N ASP A 419 55.92 41.06 -4.09
CA ASP A 419 55.12 41.13 -2.86
C ASP A 419 54.41 42.48 -2.63
N ASN A 420 54.62 43.47 -3.50
CA ASN A 420 53.99 44.78 -3.36
C ASN A 420 52.61 44.87 -4.02
N LEU A 421 52.19 43.81 -4.71
CA LEU A 421 50.93 43.80 -5.44
C LEU A 421 49.73 43.69 -4.51
N ILE A 422 48.68 44.41 -4.86
CA ILE A 422 47.37 44.31 -4.22
C ILE A 422 46.40 43.66 -5.20
N LEU A 423 45.79 42.56 -4.76
CA LEU A 423 44.85 41.76 -5.52
C LEU A 423 43.43 42.15 -5.11
N LYS A 424 42.61 42.55 -6.09
CA LYS A 424 41.20 42.89 -5.89
C LYS A 424 40.32 41.90 -6.61
N PHE A 425 39.38 41.32 -5.87
CA PHE A 425 38.31 40.48 -6.42
C PHE A 425 36.95 41.17 -6.28
N THR A 426 36.05 40.91 -7.22
CA THR A 426 34.64 41.30 -7.13
C THR A 426 33.78 40.09 -7.45
N ILE A 427 33.18 39.52 -6.41
CA ILE A 427 32.47 38.23 -6.48
C ILE A 427 31.00 38.45 -6.06
N PRO A 428 30.01 37.90 -6.81
CA PRO A 428 28.62 37.95 -6.41
C PRO A 428 28.44 37.39 -5.00
N ALA A 429 27.80 38.17 -4.14
CA ALA A 429 27.43 37.74 -2.80
C ALA A 429 26.21 36.80 -2.85
N ILE A 430 25.44 36.88 -3.94
CA ILE A 430 24.27 36.03 -4.23
C ILE A 430 24.50 35.50 -5.65
N PRO A 431 24.86 34.21 -5.78
CA PRO A 431 25.05 33.59 -7.08
C PRO A 431 23.75 33.57 -7.89
N GLU A 432 23.88 33.63 -9.22
CA GLU A 432 22.76 33.55 -10.15
C GLU A 432 23.06 32.50 -11.21
N ASP A 433 22.25 31.45 -11.28
CA ASP A 433 22.41 30.37 -12.26
C ASP A 433 22.32 30.88 -13.71
N LEU A 434 23.25 30.45 -14.55
CA LEU A 434 23.16 30.56 -16.00
C LEU A 434 22.31 29.42 -16.57
N SER A 435 21.63 29.70 -17.69
CA SER A 435 20.93 28.65 -18.45
C SER A 435 21.88 27.65 -19.11
N THR A 436 23.15 28.02 -19.26
CA THR A 436 24.22 27.19 -19.80
C THR A 436 25.49 27.54 -19.05
N PRO A 437 26.14 26.58 -18.38
CA PRO A 437 27.38 26.85 -17.66
C PRO A 437 28.47 27.43 -18.57
N ASN A 438 29.27 28.33 -18.03
CA ASN A 438 30.42 28.90 -18.73
C ASN A 438 31.62 27.96 -18.58
N GLN A 439 32.17 27.48 -19.69
CA GLN A 439 33.39 26.68 -19.67
C GLN A 439 34.58 27.55 -19.29
N ILE A 440 35.47 27.03 -18.45
CA ILE A 440 36.68 27.73 -18.07
C ILE A 440 37.73 27.49 -19.16
N GLU A 441 38.20 28.56 -19.77
CA GLU A 441 39.29 28.53 -20.72
C GLU A 441 40.65 28.45 -20.02
N SER A 442 41.71 28.10 -20.76
CA SER A 442 43.08 28.14 -20.22
C SER A 442 43.41 29.52 -19.65
N VAL A 443 44.11 29.56 -18.52
CA VAL A 443 44.46 30.74 -17.71
C VAL A 443 43.31 31.63 -17.23
N GLU A 444 42.06 31.29 -17.53
CA GLU A 444 40.91 32.06 -17.09
C GLU A 444 40.75 31.96 -15.57
N LEU A 445 40.41 33.08 -14.94
CA LEU A 445 40.09 33.08 -13.51
C LEU A 445 38.84 32.24 -13.26
N ILE A 446 38.97 31.26 -12.37
CA ILE A 446 37.86 30.48 -11.82
C ILE A 446 37.33 31.14 -10.56
N GLY A 447 38.22 31.59 -9.67
CA GLY A 447 37.83 32.06 -8.35
C GLY A 447 38.99 32.54 -7.50
N VAL A 448 38.79 32.53 -6.19
CA VAL A 448 39.76 32.94 -5.18
C VAL A 448 39.75 31.97 -4.01
N SER A 449 40.94 31.59 -3.53
CA SER A 449 41.08 30.77 -2.33
C SER A 449 40.72 31.54 -1.06
N LEU A 450 40.47 30.83 0.04
CA LEU A 450 40.26 31.47 1.36
C LEU A 450 41.48 32.28 1.84
N ASP A 451 42.68 32.01 1.33
CA ASP A 451 43.89 32.79 1.62
C ASP A 451 44.09 34.00 0.68
N GLY A 452 43.17 34.25 -0.25
CA GLY A 452 43.21 35.39 -1.16
C GLY A 452 44.00 35.16 -2.45
N ILE A 453 44.31 33.90 -2.77
CA ILE A 453 45.10 33.51 -3.94
C ILE A 453 44.18 33.24 -5.13
N PRO A 454 44.41 33.83 -6.31
CA PRO A 454 43.65 33.52 -7.51
C PRO A 454 43.68 32.02 -7.83
N MET A 455 42.54 31.49 -8.27
CA MET A 455 42.42 30.14 -8.80
C MET A 455 42.11 30.24 -10.29
N ASN A 456 42.93 29.63 -11.13
CA ASN A 456 42.85 29.73 -12.58
C ASN A 456 42.61 28.35 -13.21
N GLY A 457 42.04 28.36 -14.42
CA GLY A 457 41.91 27.19 -15.28
C GLY A 457 43.26 26.68 -15.78
N ASP A 458 43.26 25.83 -16.80
CA ASP A 458 44.47 25.13 -17.23
C ASP A 458 45.67 26.07 -17.48
N PRO A 459 46.89 25.67 -17.07
CA PRO A 459 48.09 26.42 -17.41
C PRO A 459 48.26 26.49 -18.94
N PRO A 460 49.00 27.49 -19.45
CA PRO A 460 49.25 27.61 -20.89
C PRO A 460 49.82 26.34 -21.50
N SER A 461 49.32 25.98 -22.69
CA SER A 461 49.90 24.92 -23.53
C SER A 461 51.37 25.20 -23.83
N VAL A 462 52.21 24.17 -23.77
CA VAL A 462 53.64 24.25 -24.12
C VAL A 462 53.79 24.36 -25.64
N THR A 463 52.96 23.65 -26.41
CA THR A 463 53.10 23.58 -27.87
C THR A 463 52.40 24.70 -28.65
N THR A 464 51.35 25.29 -28.07
CA THR A 464 50.48 26.28 -28.73
C THR A 464 50.17 27.51 -27.88
N GLY A 465 50.83 27.64 -26.72
CA GLY A 465 50.57 28.71 -25.77
C GLY A 465 50.96 30.10 -26.25
N GLN A 466 50.34 31.11 -25.63
CA GLN A 466 50.58 32.53 -25.89
C GLN A 466 51.98 33.01 -25.44
N MET A 467 52.71 32.18 -24.69
CA MET A 467 53.99 32.48 -24.06
C MET A 467 55.21 31.97 -24.84
N GLY A 468 55.01 31.50 -26.08
CA GLY A 468 56.05 30.91 -26.92
C GLY A 468 55.96 29.38 -26.95
N ASN A 469 56.20 28.81 -28.12
CA ASN A 469 56.19 27.36 -28.33
C ASN A 469 57.45 26.75 -27.73
N GLY A 470 57.31 25.82 -26.78
CA GLY A 470 58.40 25.13 -26.09
C GLY A 470 58.62 25.56 -24.64
N ASN A 471 58.00 26.66 -24.22
CA ASN A 471 58.09 27.13 -22.83
C ASN A 471 57.08 26.42 -21.94
N ILE A 472 57.54 25.85 -20.83
CA ILE A 472 56.69 25.08 -19.92
C ILE A 472 56.44 25.84 -18.60
N PRO A 473 55.17 26.11 -18.24
CA PRO A 473 54.82 26.59 -16.91
C PRO A 473 55.21 25.56 -15.84
N SER A 474 56.04 25.96 -14.89
CA SER A 474 56.34 25.12 -13.73
C SER A 474 55.42 25.48 -12.57
N LEU A 475 54.86 24.45 -11.94
CA LEU A 475 54.03 24.54 -10.75
C LEU A 475 54.80 23.90 -9.59
N ASP A 476 54.61 24.40 -8.38
CA ASP A 476 55.13 23.72 -7.19
C ASP A 476 54.37 22.41 -6.91
N PRO A 477 54.78 21.58 -5.94
CA PRO A 477 54.07 20.35 -5.60
C PRO A 477 52.63 20.52 -5.11
N CYS A 478 52.21 21.73 -4.74
CA CYS A 478 50.84 22.06 -4.35
C CYS A 478 49.99 22.56 -5.53
N GLY A 479 50.61 22.86 -6.68
CA GLY A 479 49.95 23.15 -7.95
C GLY A 479 49.68 24.62 -8.21
N GLY A 480 50.49 25.50 -7.63
CA GLY A 480 50.48 26.92 -7.95
C GLY A 480 51.85 27.41 -8.38
N HIS A 481 51.88 28.65 -8.87
CA HIS A 481 53.09 29.38 -9.24
C HIS A 481 52.85 30.87 -9.40
N HIS A 482 53.91 31.66 -9.59
CA HIS A 482 53.81 33.09 -9.86
C HIS A 482 53.40 33.37 -11.31
N ASP A 483 52.45 34.29 -11.48
CA ASP A 483 52.14 34.93 -12.76
C ASP A 483 53.30 35.85 -13.18
N PRO A 484 53.53 36.09 -14.49
CA PRO A 484 54.52 37.07 -14.96
C PRO A 484 54.38 38.49 -14.39
N SER A 485 53.21 38.84 -13.86
CA SER A 485 52.98 40.10 -13.16
C SER A 485 53.51 40.10 -11.72
N GLY A 486 53.83 38.93 -11.15
CA GLY A 486 54.51 38.76 -9.85
C GLY A 486 53.66 38.19 -8.70
N TYR A 487 52.38 37.87 -8.93
CA TYR A 487 51.50 37.29 -7.92
C TYR A 487 51.38 35.77 -8.07
N TYR A 488 51.37 35.05 -6.95
CA TYR A 488 51.15 33.61 -6.90
C TYR A 488 49.68 33.27 -7.18
N HIS A 489 49.43 32.19 -7.92
CA HIS A 489 48.09 31.68 -8.21
C HIS A 489 48.06 30.15 -8.34
N TRP A 490 46.88 29.57 -8.14
CA TRP A 490 46.64 28.14 -8.17
C TRP A 490 46.11 27.68 -9.54
N HIS A 491 46.64 26.55 -10.02
CA HIS A 491 46.03 25.74 -11.07
C HIS A 491 45.40 24.46 -10.52
N PHE A 492 45.73 24.07 -9.28
CA PHE A 492 45.12 22.96 -8.57
C PHE A 492 44.49 23.42 -7.26
N ILE A 493 43.46 22.73 -6.80
CA ILE A 493 42.97 22.85 -5.43
C ILE A 493 43.97 22.12 -4.50
N PRO A 494 44.80 22.87 -3.74
CA PRO A 494 45.96 22.30 -3.08
C PRO A 494 45.61 21.35 -1.93
N GLN A 495 44.41 21.42 -1.37
CA GLN A 495 43.91 20.54 -0.31
C GLN A 495 43.69 19.10 -0.78
N SER A 496 43.60 18.87 -2.10
CA SER A 496 43.33 17.55 -2.70
C SER A 496 44.41 17.08 -3.68
N VAL A 497 45.45 17.89 -3.91
CA VAL A 497 46.44 17.64 -4.96
C VAL A 497 47.24 16.35 -4.76
N ASN A 498 47.46 15.91 -3.52
CA ASN A 498 48.15 14.65 -3.27
C ASN A 498 47.34 13.42 -3.76
N GLU A 499 46.01 13.50 -3.81
CA GLU A 499 45.19 12.44 -4.40
C GLU A 499 45.38 12.38 -5.92
N VAL A 500 45.54 13.54 -6.57
CA VAL A 500 45.87 13.60 -8.00
C VAL A 500 47.25 13.01 -8.26
N LEU A 501 48.27 13.38 -7.48
CA LEU A 501 49.60 12.77 -7.58
C LEU A 501 49.54 11.25 -7.43
N ASN A 502 48.77 10.75 -6.46
CA ASN A 502 48.54 9.32 -6.26
C ASN A 502 47.86 8.66 -7.46
N ALA A 503 46.82 9.30 -8.04
CA ALA A 503 46.10 8.79 -9.21
C ALA A 503 47.02 8.62 -10.43
N TYR A 504 48.01 9.51 -10.59
CA TYR A 504 49.03 9.46 -11.63
C TYR A 504 50.29 8.65 -11.22
N GLN A 505 50.29 8.03 -10.04
CA GLN A 505 51.40 7.23 -9.49
C GLN A 505 52.71 8.03 -9.34
N ILE A 506 52.59 9.33 -9.10
CA ILE A 506 53.72 10.23 -8.82
C ILE A 506 54.08 10.12 -7.34
N THR A 507 55.35 9.88 -7.04
CA THR A 507 55.87 9.69 -5.66
C THR A 507 57.08 10.55 -5.33
N GLU A 508 57.62 11.23 -6.33
CA GLU A 508 58.83 12.06 -6.26
C GLU A 508 58.57 13.38 -5.55
N ILE A 509 57.33 13.86 -5.58
CA ILE A 509 56.88 15.11 -4.97
C ILE A 509 55.60 14.87 -4.16
N SER A 510 55.33 15.78 -3.23
CA SER A 510 54.06 15.82 -2.48
C SER A 510 53.82 17.24 -1.99
N CYS A 511 52.57 17.69 -2.02
CA CYS A 511 52.18 18.93 -1.38
C CYS A 511 52.24 18.76 0.14
N THR A 512 53.13 19.53 0.77
CA THR A 512 53.35 19.51 2.23
C THR A 512 53.17 20.88 2.88
N ASN A 513 53.17 21.95 2.07
CA ASN A 513 52.98 23.32 2.55
C ASN A 513 51.51 23.63 2.84
N ILE A 514 50.56 22.90 2.24
CA ILE A 514 49.12 23.02 2.47
C ILE A 514 48.59 21.72 3.08
N SER A 515 47.75 21.85 4.11
CA SER A 515 47.10 20.71 4.74
C SER A 515 46.18 20.01 3.74
N GLN A 516 46.35 18.71 3.59
CA GLN A 516 45.46 17.89 2.77
C GLN A 516 44.18 17.60 3.54
N ASP A 517 43.04 17.91 2.95
CA ASP A 517 41.73 17.75 3.54
C ASP A 517 40.71 17.50 2.43
N ALA A 518 40.03 16.36 2.52
CA ALA A 518 39.14 15.86 1.48
C ALA A 518 37.85 16.69 1.35
N GLY A 519 37.39 17.31 2.44
CA GLY A 519 36.12 18.06 2.48
C GLY A 519 36.30 19.56 2.73
N ALA A 520 37.54 20.07 2.64
CA ALA A 520 37.80 21.47 2.94
C ALA A 520 37.14 22.43 1.93
N LEU A 521 36.50 23.47 2.45
CA LEU A 521 36.18 24.66 1.68
C LEU A 521 37.48 25.32 1.24
N SER A 522 37.74 25.31 -0.07
CA SER A 522 39.00 25.78 -0.65
C SER A 522 38.93 27.25 -1.05
N GLY A 523 37.74 27.72 -1.42
CA GLY A 523 37.52 29.09 -1.85
C GLY A 523 36.15 29.31 -2.46
N TYR A 524 36.04 30.38 -3.24
CA TYR A 524 34.82 30.75 -3.96
C TYR A 524 35.13 30.96 -5.44
N ALA A 525 34.27 30.42 -6.29
CA ALA A 525 34.27 30.72 -7.70
C ALA A 525 33.85 32.18 -7.94
N LYS A 526 34.23 32.73 -9.11
CA LYS A 526 33.96 34.11 -9.51
C LYS A 526 32.48 34.43 -9.71
N ASP A 527 31.64 33.41 -9.76
CA ASP A 527 30.17 33.49 -9.79
C ASP A 527 29.53 33.49 -8.38
N GLY A 528 30.35 33.32 -7.34
CA GLY A 528 29.94 33.35 -5.94
C GLY A 528 29.63 32.00 -5.31
N TYR A 529 29.67 30.90 -6.07
CA TYR A 529 29.48 29.56 -5.50
C TYR A 529 30.75 29.05 -4.81
N PRO A 530 30.63 28.25 -3.74
CA PRO A 530 31.78 27.66 -3.05
C PRO A 530 32.52 26.64 -3.92
N ILE A 531 33.83 26.52 -3.70
CA ILE A 531 34.66 25.46 -4.26
C ILE A 531 35.23 24.64 -3.10
N TYR A 532 34.91 23.36 -3.07
CA TYR A 532 35.41 22.39 -2.10
C TYR A 532 36.49 21.50 -2.70
N ALA A 533 37.20 20.81 -1.82
CA ALA A 533 37.96 19.61 -2.13
C ALA A 533 37.04 18.49 -2.67
N TYR A 534 37.59 17.29 -2.90
CA TYR A 534 36.90 16.25 -3.69
C TYR A 534 35.74 15.52 -2.99
N ALA A 535 35.53 15.70 -1.68
CA ALA A 535 34.56 14.94 -0.88
C ALA A 535 33.47 15.82 -0.25
N ASP A 536 32.33 15.21 0.03
CA ASP A 536 31.23 15.74 0.86
C ASP A 536 31.63 15.84 2.34
N SER A 537 30.83 16.54 3.13
CA SER A 537 31.06 16.71 4.59
C SER A 537 31.06 15.40 5.38
N ASP A 538 30.53 14.30 4.83
CA ASP A 538 30.62 12.97 5.44
C ASP A 538 31.92 12.20 5.05
N GLY A 539 32.76 12.82 4.22
CA GLY A 539 34.02 12.28 3.71
C GLY A 539 33.88 11.35 2.51
N SER A 540 32.66 11.18 1.97
CA SER A 540 32.42 10.40 0.76
C SER A 540 32.58 11.25 -0.51
N GLU A 541 32.82 10.61 -1.64
CA GLU A 541 32.86 11.30 -2.93
C GLU A 541 31.43 11.43 -3.47
N PRO A 542 30.99 12.64 -3.88
CA PRO A 542 29.65 12.84 -4.38
C PRO A 542 29.38 12.00 -5.62
N SER A 543 28.19 11.40 -5.69
CA SER A 543 27.81 10.49 -6.79
C SER A 543 26.92 11.14 -7.86
N ASP A 544 26.54 12.39 -7.64
CA ASP A 544 25.53 13.15 -8.39
C ASP A 544 26.06 14.47 -8.94
N LEU A 545 27.38 14.57 -9.15
CA LEU A 545 28.02 15.74 -9.75
C LEU A 545 27.51 16.01 -11.18
N ASP A 546 27.31 17.29 -11.48
CA ASP A 546 26.98 17.78 -12.81
C ASP A 546 28.23 17.95 -13.70
N ALA A 547 28.06 18.51 -14.90
CA ALA A 547 29.14 18.68 -15.87
C ALA A 547 30.22 19.70 -15.44
N CYS A 548 29.98 20.51 -14.41
CA CYS A 548 30.94 21.42 -13.80
C CYS A 548 31.60 20.83 -12.55
N ASN A 549 31.42 19.53 -12.32
CA ASN A 549 31.80 18.87 -11.07
C ASN A 549 31.17 19.50 -9.84
N GLY A 550 29.91 19.96 -9.94
CA GLY A 550 29.17 20.52 -8.80
C GLY A 550 27.81 19.85 -8.56
N HIS A 551 27.23 20.09 -7.39
CA HIS A 551 25.89 19.61 -7.04
C HIS A 551 25.25 20.50 -5.95
N PHE A 552 23.98 20.26 -5.60
CA PHE A 552 23.33 20.96 -4.48
C PHE A 552 23.20 20.00 -3.29
N ALA A 553 23.94 20.27 -2.22
CA ALA A 553 23.88 19.50 -0.98
C ALA A 553 24.21 20.37 0.24
N SER A 554 23.89 19.89 1.44
CA SER A 554 24.28 20.53 2.70
C SER A 554 25.75 20.30 3.01
N THR A 555 26.43 21.33 3.48
CA THR A 555 27.81 21.24 3.97
C THR A 555 27.93 21.73 5.41
N ASP A 556 29.10 21.58 6.02
CA ASP A 556 29.39 22.10 7.36
C ASP A 556 29.19 23.63 7.43
N GLU A 557 29.59 24.36 6.38
CA GLU A 557 29.40 25.80 6.29
C GLU A 557 27.98 26.20 5.88
N TYR A 558 27.27 25.34 5.13
CA TYR A 558 25.92 25.58 4.63
C TYR A 558 24.95 24.44 5.01
N PRO A 559 24.48 24.38 6.27
CA PRO A 559 23.63 23.30 6.74
C PRO A 559 22.27 23.19 6.02
N ASN A 560 21.80 24.29 5.41
CA ASN A 560 20.54 24.34 4.67
C ASN A 560 20.67 23.92 3.20
N GLY A 561 21.88 23.57 2.75
CA GLY A 561 22.16 23.25 1.35
C GLY A 561 22.66 24.45 0.55
N VAL A 562 23.67 24.21 -0.30
CA VAL A 562 24.17 25.17 -1.28
C VAL A 562 24.63 24.42 -2.53
N TYR A 563 24.49 25.03 -3.71
CA TYR A 563 25.21 24.53 -4.88
C TYR A 563 26.70 24.84 -4.72
N HIS A 564 27.56 23.86 -4.93
CA HIS A 564 29.00 24.03 -4.81
C HIS A 564 29.75 23.10 -5.77
N TYR A 565 30.99 23.47 -6.07
CA TYR A 565 31.89 22.70 -6.93
C TYR A 565 32.83 21.84 -6.10
N HIS A 566 33.25 20.72 -6.67
CA HIS A 566 34.30 19.86 -6.13
C HIS A 566 35.52 19.84 -7.02
N ALA A 567 36.69 19.83 -6.39
CA ALA A 567 37.93 19.48 -7.05
C ALA A 567 37.89 18.03 -7.54
N SER A 568 38.52 17.75 -8.67
CA SER A 568 38.76 16.36 -9.08
C SER A 568 39.84 15.72 -8.20
N LYS A 569 39.74 14.42 -7.97
CA LYS A 569 40.84 13.65 -7.36
C LYS A 569 41.67 12.87 -8.38
N THR A 570 41.23 12.81 -9.64
CA THR A 570 41.84 11.99 -10.69
C THR A 570 42.22 12.74 -11.95
N GLU A 571 41.86 14.02 -12.05
CA GLU A 571 42.19 14.87 -13.20
C GLU A 571 43.27 15.90 -12.83
N ALA A 572 44.07 16.28 -13.82
CA ALA A 572 45.15 17.24 -13.68
C ALA A 572 45.06 18.27 -14.83
N PRO A 573 44.79 19.56 -14.54
CA PRO A 573 44.53 20.12 -13.20
C PRO A 573 43.20 19.66 -12.62
N ASN A 574 43.03 19.81 -11.30
CA ASN A 574 41.85 19.32 -10.60
C ASN A 574 40.80 20.41 -10.29
N MET A 575 40.88 21.53 -10.98
CA MET A 575 39.89 22.59 -10.85
C MET A 575 38.56 22.21 -11.52
N PRO A 576 37.44 22.84 -11.12
CA PRO A 576 36.17 22.69 -11.84
C PRO A 576 36.32 23.12 -13.31
N PRO A 577 35.82 22.32 -14.28
CA PRO A 577 35.98 22.61 -15.71
C PRO A 577 35.04 23.72 -16.21
N CYS A 578 34.00 24.05 -15.45
CA CYS A 578 33.08 25.13 -15.75
C CYS A 578 32.52 25.77 -14.48
N ILE A 579 31.85 26.93 -14.66
CA ILE A 579 31.05 27.59 -13.63
C ILE A 579 29.60 27.67 -14.08
N LYS A 580 28.68 27.37 -13.17
CA LYS A 580 27.23 27.36 -13.33
C LYS A 580 26.61 28.74 -13.20
N GLY A 581 27.21 29.65 -12.44
CA GLY A 581 26.66 30.97 -12.16
C GLY A 581 27.20 32.09 -13.04
N ALA A 582 26.50 33.22 -13.05
CA ALA A 582 26.89 34.43 -13.73
C ALA A 582 27.98 35.18 -12.95
N ALA A 583 29.09 35.52 -13.62
CA ALA A 583 30.20 36.25 -13.02
C ALA A 583 30.10 37.76 -13.29
N VAL A 584 30.97 38.53 -12.64
CA VAL A 584 31.25 39.93 -13.02
C VAL A 584 32.26 39.94 -14.17
N ALA A 585 32.10 40.83 -15.15
CA ALA A 585 32.92 40.85 -16.37
C ALA A 585 34.43 41.05 -16.14
N ASP A 586 34.81 41.83 -15.13
CA ASP A 586 36.21 42.01 -14.71
C ASP A 586 36.33 41.65 -13.21
N PRO A 587 36.26 40.37 -12.84
CA PRO A 587 36.13 39.96 -11.46
C PRO A 587 37.45 40.07 -10.68
N PHE A 588 38.58 40.26 -11.36
CA PHE A 588 39.92 40.34 -10.77
C PHE A 588 40.74 41.50 -11.35
N LYS A 589 41.45 42.23 -10.48
CA LYS A 589 42.33 43.35 -10.83
C LYS A 589 43.56 43.38 -9.92
N ILE A 590 44.71 43.66 -10.51
CA ILE A 590 45.95 44.00 -9.81
C ILE A 590 45.99 45.54 -9.67
N GLN A 591 46.25 46.06 -8.47
CA GLN A 591 46.27 47.51 -8.18
C GLN A 591 47.66 48.10 -8.05
#